data_AF-A0A1V1PMB6-F1
#
_entry.id   AF-A0A1V1PMB6-F1
#
_cell.length_a   1.000
_cell.length_b   1.000
_cell.length_c   1.000
_cell.angle_alpha   90.00
_cell.angle_beta   90.00
_cell.angle_gamma   90.00
#
_symmetry.space_group_name_H-M   'P 1'
#
loop_
_entity.id
_entity.type
_entity.pdbx_description
1 polymer ?
#
loop_
_entity_poly.entity_id
_entity_poly.type
_entity_poly.pdbx_seq_one_letter_code
_entity_poly.pdbx_strand_id
1 'polypeptide(L)'
;MKRALLAALVGALALPAAAPTLAVAQAQAPARVDARAAANDIATLIEENFYNEARGREIAAELRTRANSGGFDRFTNPLDLATAFTALLHPYDGHFNVSYRPGDSGPAPSGGPPSPEQQRTFFERQQAAAARANFGFRRVEMLPGGVGYIMIDQFAGIDARDANDPAKQAADAAMDLVANARAVILDLRDSRGGSPAMVAYIASHFVAADADIFNTFHSRRGTRTEAPVAEPAGGRRLDAPLYVLVNGASGSASESLPYTLQAARRATIVGEITDGRANPGGFYPTPQGFAVFISSGTPVNPITGRNWEGTGVIPDVQTPSAEALSRAHILALQQLTDLDPQSDAAAESRAALEALTAETRTLSARALGAYVGDYGERDVELVDGQLRMRVGRRPPAVLRAIGEDVFVNDANPMGRVRFERDGRGQVVAFETSGPNAPTARFLKM
;
A
#
# COMPACT_ATOMS: atom_id res chain seq x y z
N MET A 1 7.02 -78.75 -58.62
CA MET A 1 8.19 -77.84 -58.66
C MET A 1 7.74 -76.41 -58.36
N LYS A 2 8.40 -75.75 -57.40
CA LYS A 2 8.51 -74.29 -57.14
C LYS A 2 7.20 -73.52 -56.74
N ARG A 3 7.05 -73.09 -55.47
CA ARG A 3 7.42 -71.77 -54.85
C ARG A 3 6.53 -70.61 -55.36
N ALA A 4 6.09 -69.59 -54.61
CA ALA A 4 5.95 -69.20 -53.21
C ALA A 4 5.33 -67.77 -53.25
N LEU A 5 4.53 -67.33 -52.25
CA LEU A 5 4.71 -66.06 -51.50
C LEU A 5 3.50 -65.68 -50.62
N LEU A 6 3.85 -65.06 -49.48
CA LEU A 6 3.06 -64.49 -48.39
C LEU A 6 2.23 -63.25 -48.77
N ALA A 7 1.11 -63.04 -48.08
CA ALA A 7 0.69 -61.72 -47.57
C ALA A 7 -0.30 -61.88 -46.39
N ALA A 8 0.03 -61.27 -45.25
CA ALA A 8 -0.77 -61.25 -44.03
C ALA A 8 -1.76 -60.07 -44.04
N LEU A 9 -2.98 -60.26 -43.49
CA LEU A 9 -3.87 -59.16 -43.14
C LEU A 9 -4.40 -59.36 -41.71
N VAL A 10 -4.22 -58.32 -40.90
CA VAL A 10 -4.53 -58.21 -39.46
C VAL A 10 -6.02 -57.96 -39.25
N GLY A 11 -6.64 -58.74 -38.37
CA GLY A 11 -8.03 -58.55 -37.92
C GLY A 11 -8.12 -57.61 -36.72
N ALA A 12 -9.03 -56.64 -36.76
CA ALA A 12 -9.40 -55.80 -35.63
C ALA A 12 -10.74 -56.27 -35.05
N LEU A 13 -10.71 -56.76 -33.81
CA LEU A 13 -11.90 -57.05 -32.98
C LEU A 13 -12.38 -55.76 -32.31
N ALA A 14 -13.64 -55.39 -32.55
CA ALA A 14 -14.31 -54.29 -31.85
C ALA A 14 -14.98 -54.82 -30.57
N LEU A 15 -14.64 -54.23 -29.41
CA LEU A 15 -15.32 -54.43 -28.13
C LEU A 15 -16.37 -53.31 -27.92
N PRO A 16 -17.54 -53.59 -27.31
CA PRO A 16 -18.57 -52.59 -27.07
C PRO A 16 -18.21 -51.70 -25.87
N ALA A 17 -18.36 -50.39 -26.03
CA ALA A 17 -18.15 -49.40 -24.98
C ALA A 17 -19.40 -49.31 -24.08
N ALA A 18 -19.24 -49.62 -22.78
CA ALA A 18 -20.23 -49.29 -21.76
C ALA A 18 -20.05 -47.82 -21.33
N ALA A 19 -21.09 -47.01 -21.48
CA ALA A 19 -21.08 -45.62 -21.05
C ALA A 19 -21.24 -45.53 -19.51
N PRO A 20 -20.43 -44.73 -18.80
CA PRO A 20 -20.60 -44.53 -17.37
C PRO A 20 -21.78 -43.58 -17.13
N THR A 21 -22.75 -44.01 -16.32
CA THR A 21 -23.77 -43.10 -15.78
C THR A 21 -23.12 -42.20 -14.73
N LEU A 22 -22.92 -40.93 -15.08
CA LEU A 22 -22.57 -39.88 -14.13
C LEU A 22 -23.76 -39.64 -13.19
N ALA A 23 -23.66 -40.14 -11.96
CA ALA A 23 -24.53 -39.73 -10.88
C ALA A 23 -24.20 -38.27 -10.53
N VAL A 24 -25.04 -37.34 -10.96
CA VAL A 24 -25.00 -35.96 -10.50
C VAL A 24 -25.42 -35.97 -9.04
N ALA A 25 -24.47 -35.80 -8.12
CA ALA A 25 -24.76 -35.54 -6.72
C ALA A 25 -25.65 -34.29 -6.64
N GLN A 26 -26.89 -34.43 -6.18
CA GLN A 26 -27.72 -33.28 -5.85
C GLN A 26 -27.00 -32.49 -4.75
N ALA A 27 -26.52 -31.30 -5.08
CA ALA A 27 -26.05 -30.35 -4.08
C ALA A 27 -27.22 -30.09 -3.13
N GLN A 28 -27.09 -30.53 -1.87
CA GLN A 28 -28.05 -30.19 -0.82
C GLN A 28 -28.17 -28.66 -0.78
N ALA A 29 -29.40 -28.15 -0.85
CA ALA A 29 -29.65 -26.72 -0.64
C ALA A 29 -29.01 -26.31 0.69
N PRO A 30 -28.25 -25.20 0.74
CA PRO A 30 -27.62 -24.78 1.99
C PRO A 30 -28.70 -24.65 3.06
N ALA A 31 -28.45 -25.25 4.22
CA ALA A 31 -29.36 -25.16 5.36
C ALA A 31 -29.71 -23.70 5.60
N ARG A 32 -31.01 -23.41 5.75
CA ARG A 32 -31.51 -22.06 5.98
C ARG A 32 -30.85 -21.52 7.26
N VAL A 33 -30.14 -20.41 7.14
CA VAL A 33 -29.37 -19.82 8.24
C VAL A 33 -30.34 -19.26 9.28
N ASP A 34 -30.15 -19.63 10.55
CA ASP A 34 -30.92 -19.08 11.67
C ASP A 34 -30.31 -17.73 12.08
N ALA A 35 -30.95 -16.65 11.64
CA ALA A 35 -30.50 -15.29 11.94
C ALA A 35 -30.54 -14.95 13.45
N ARG A 36 -31.46 -15.54 14.22
CA ARG A 36 -31.57 -15.31 15.66
C ARG A 36 -30.44 -16.02 16.40
N ALA A 37 -30.18 -17.27 16.04
CA ALA A 37 -29.04 -18.02 16.60
C ALA A 37 -27.71 -17.33 16.27
N ALA A 38 -27.49 -16.94 15.00
CA ALA A 38 -26.27 -16.25 14.57
C ALA A 38 -26.08 -14.90 15.29
N ALA A 39 -27.15 -14.11 15.43
CA ALA A 39 -27.09 -12.84 16.18
C ALA A 39 -26.76 -13.07 17.67
N ASN A 40 -27.31 -14.10 18.29
CA ASN A 40 -27.04 -14.41 19.69
C ASN A 40 -25.59 -14.86 19.92
N ASP A 41 -25.04 -15.68 19.03
CA ASP A 41 -23.64 -16.12 19.10
C ASP A 41 -22.68 -14.91 18.97
N ILE A 42 -22.92 -14.04 17.98
CA ILE A 42 -22.12 -12.82 17.79
C ILE A 42 -22.24 -11.89 19.00
N ALA A 43 -23.45 -11.67 19.51
CA ALA A 43 -23.70 -10.82 20.67
C ALA A 43 -22.93 -11.31 21.92
N THR A 44 -22.93 -12.61 22.16
CA THR A 44 -22.17 -13.22 23.27
C THR A 44 -20.67 -12.98 23.11
N LEU A 45 -20.12 -13.18 21.90
CA LEU A 45 -18.70 -12.90 21.64
C LEU A 45 -18.34 -11.43 21.87
N ILE A 46 -19.21 -10.49 21.48
CA ILE A 46 -19.02 -9.05 21.72
C ILE A 46 -18.98 -8.75 23.23
N GLU A 47 -19.90 -9.31 24.01
CA GLU A 47 -19.92 -9.15 25.48
C GLU A 47 -18.65 -9.66 26.14
N GLU A 48 -18.10 -10.77 25.65
CA GLU A 48 -16.90 -11.40 26.20
C GLU A 48 -15.60 -10.70 25.80
N ASN A 49 -15.54 -10.11 24.60
CA ASN A 49 -14.26 -9.74 23.99
C ASN A 49 -14.09 -8.24 23.66
N PHE A 50 -15.17 -7.47 23.54
CA PHE A 50 -15.07 -6.06 23.16
C PHE A 50 -14.38 -5.23 24.24
N TYR A 51 -13.35 -4.44 23.92
CA TYR A 51 -12.46 -3.83 24.92
C TYR A 51 -13.19 -3.05 26.02
N ASN A 52 -14.28 -2.35 25.69
CA ASN A 52 -15.14 -1.66 26.64
C ASN A 52 -16.32 -2.56 27.04
N GLU A 53 -16.28 -3.10 28.26
CA GLU A 53 -17.29 -4.04 28.76
C GLU A 53 -18.72 -3.49 28.74
N ALA A 54 -18.92 -2.26 29.24
CA ALA A 54 -20.24 -1.66 29.30
C ALA A 54 -20.81 -1.45 27.89
N ARG A 55 -19.99 -0.91 26.99
CA ARG A 55 -20.37 -0.67 25.60
C ARG A 55 -20.62 -1.97 24.83
N GLY A 56 -19.81 -3.01 25.07
CA GLY A 56 -20.00 -4.34 24.49
C GLY A 56 -21.36 -4.93 24.85
N ARG A 57 -21.79 -4.81 26.11
CA ARG A 57 -23.13 -5.23 26.57
C ARG A 57 -24.26 -4.47 25.86
N GLU A 58 -24.10 -3.16 25.67
CA GLU A 58 -25.09 -2.35 24.93
C GLU A 58 -25.24 -2.79 23.47
N ILE A 59 -24.12 -2.96 22.77
CA ILE A 59 -24.09 -3.39 21.36
C ILE A 59 -24.73 -4.78 21.20
N ALA A 60 -24.35 -5.71 22.08
CA ALA A 60 -24.90 -7.06 22.08
C ALA A 60 -26.41 -7.09 22.36
N ALA A 61 -26.89 -6.28 23.30
CA ALA A 61 -28.31 -6.15 23.60
C ALA A 61 -29.11 -5.61 22.40
N GLU A 62 -28.58 -4.63 21.68
CA GLU A 62 -29.24 -4.13 20.46
C GLU A 62 -29.29 -5.20 19.37
N LEU A 63 -28.18 -5.90 19.10
CA LEU A 63 -28.12 -6.96 18.10
C LEU A 63 -29.18 -8.04 18.39
N ARG A 64 -29.27 -8.50 19.64
CA ARG A 64 -30.29 -9.46 20.08
C ARG A 64 -31.71 -8.89 19.93
N THR A 65 -31.94 -7.65 20.34
CA THR A 65 -33.25 -7.00 20.25
C THR A 65 -33.74 -6.94 18.80
N ARG A 66 -32.89 -6.47 17.89
CA ARG A 66 -33.21 -6.35 16.46
C ARG A 66 -33.42 -7.71 15.80
N ALA A 67 -32.68 -8.73 16.20
CA ALA A 67 -32.89 -10.09 15.72
C ALA A 67 -34.21 -10.69 16.21
N ASN A 68 -34.53 -10.53 17.49
CA ASN A 68 -35.76 -11.04 18.10
C ASN A 68 -37.01 -10.35 17.52
N SER A 69 -36.92 -9.08 17.13
CA SER A 69 -37.99 -8.36 16.43
C SER A 69 -38.10 -8.69 14.94
N GLY A 70 -37.35 -9.67 14.43
CA GLY A 70 -37.38 -10.10 13.03
C GLY A 70 -36.65 -9.16 12.06
N GLY A 71 -35.81 -8.24 12.56
CA GLY A 71 -35.09 -7.25 11.74
C GLY A 71 -34.12 -7.83 10.71
N PHE A 72 -33.82 -9.13 10.80
CA PHE A 72 -32.97 -9.86 9.86
C PHE A 72 -33.70 -10.98 9.10
N ASP A 73 -34.99 -11.20 9.33
CA ASP A 73 -35.75 -12.35 8.78
C ASP A 73 -35.81 -12.36 7.25
N ARG A 74 -35.59 -11.19 6.61
CA ARG A 74 -35.55 -11.05 5.14
C ARG A 74 -34.25 -11.59 4.51
N PHE A 75 -33.17 -11.75 5.27
CA PHE A 75 -31.87 -12.16 4.73
C PHE A 75 -31.74 -13.69 4.78
N THR A 76 -32.11 -14.35 3.69
CA THR A 76 -32.03 -15.82 3.59
C THR A 76 -30.67 -16.34 3.12
N ASN A 77 -29.86 -15.48 2.50
CA ASN A 77 -28.48 -15.78 2.13
C ASN A 77 -27.53 -15.38 3.29
N PRO A 78 -26.66 -16.27 3.77
CA PRO A 78 -25.73 -15.95 4.85
C PRO A 78 -24.79 -14.77 4.56
N LEU A 79 -24.40 -14.56 3.30
CA LEU A 79 -23.54 -13.43 2.91
C LEU A 79 -24.28 -12.10 3.06
N ASP A 80 -25.57 -12.07 2.71
CA ASP A 80 -26.43 -10.89 2.91
C ASP A 80 -26.66 -10.64 4.40
N LEU A 81 -26.83 -11.70 5.19
CA LEU A 81 -26.98 -11.61 6.64
C LEU A 81 -25.70 -11.09 7.31
N ALA A 82 -24.51 -11.57 6.89
CA ALA A 82 -23.22 -11.07 7.37
C ALA A 82 -23.05 -9.57 7.06
N THR A 83 -23.45 -9.15 5.85
CA THR A 83 -23.46 -7.74 5.45
C THR A 83 -24.39 -6.91 6.33
N ALA A 84 -25.59 -7.43 6.62
CA ALA A 84 -26.56 -6.76 7.49
C ALA A 84 -26.08 -6.62 8.94
N PHE A 85 -25.42 -7.64 9.49
CA PHE A 85 -24.80 -7.55 10.81
C PHE A 85 -23.65 -6.54 10.81
N THR A 86 -22.79 -6.55 9.79
CA THR A 86 -21.71 -5.57 9.64
C THR A 86 -22.27 -4.15 9.62
N ALA A 87 -23.32 -3.89 8.85
CA ALA A 87 -23.93 -2.56 8.75
C ALA A 87 -24.54 -2.07 10.08
N LEU A 88 -25.05 -2.98 10.92
CA LEU A 88 -25.52 -2.63 12.27
C LEU A 88 -24.35 -2.29 13.20
N LEU A 89 -23.27 -3.07 13.14
CA LEU A 89 -22.19 -3.03 14.12
C LEU A 89 -21.14 -1.95 13.81
N HIS A 90 -20.84 -1.69 12.53
CA HIS A 90 -19.79 -0.77 12.09
C HIS A 90 -19.88 0.66 12.68
N PRO A 91 -21.06 1.27 12.90
CA PRO A 91 -21.15 2.59 13.54
C PRO A 91 -20.64 2.63 15.00
N TYR A 92 -20.52 1.47 15.66
CA TYR A 92 -20.01 1.37 17.03
C TYR A 92 -18.48 1.31 17.11
N ASP A 93 -17.86 0.76 16.09
CA ASP A 93 -16.42 0.55 15.94
C ASP A 93 -16.16 0.18 14.48
N GLY A 94 -15.26 0.92 13.82
CA GLY A 94 -14.98 0.79 12.40
C GLY A 94 -14.39 -0.56 12.01
N HIS A 95 -13.81 -1.31 12.95
CA HIS A 95 -13.29 -2.66 12.69
C HIS A 95 -14.35 -3.75 12.77
N PHE A 96 -15.57 -3.48 13.26
CA PHE A 96 -16.62 -4.48 13.22
C PHE A 96 -16.89 -4.94 11.79
N ASN A 97 -16.58 -6.20 11.54
CA ASN A 97 -16.83 -6.87 10.28
C ASN A 97 -17.33 -8.27 10.57
N VAL A 98 -18.47 -8.63 10.00
CA VAL A 98 -19.00 -9.98 10.04
C VAL A 98 -18.83 -10.60 8.67
N SER A 99 -18.22 -11.78 8.65
CA SER A 99 -18.03 -12.58 7.45
C SER A 99 -18.72 -13.94 7.62
N TYR A 100 -19.07 -14.56 6.50
CA TYR A 100 -19.55 -15.94 6.49
C TYR A 100 -18.54 -16.81 5.75
N ARG A 101 -17.98 -17.80 6.45
CA ARG A 101 -17.00 -18.74 5.91
C ARG A 101 -17.33 -20.14 6.43
N PRO A 102 -18.23 -20.87 5.74
CA PRO A 102 -18.62 -22.20 6.17
C PRO A 102 -17.41 -23.13 6.03
N GLY A 103 -17.01 -23.78 7.14
CA GLY A 103 -15.82 -24.63 7.19
C GLY A 103 -14.55 -23.95 7.73
N ASP A 104 -14.52 -22.62 7.88
CA ASP A 104 -13.52 -21.91 8.68
C ASP A 104 -13.85 -21.95 10.19
N SER A 105 -14.83 -22.77 10.56
CA SER A 105 -14.90 -23.37 11.89
C SER A 105 -13.63 -24.19 12.13
N GLY A 106 -12.52 -23.51 12.44
CA GLY A 106 -11.65 -23.97 13.51
C GLY A 106 -12.54 -24.33 14.70
N PRO A 107 -12.17 -25.37 15.47
CA PRO A 107 -13.10 -26.08 16.33
C PRO A 107 -13.96 -25.09 17.13
N ALA A 108 -15.27 -25.34 17.11
CA ALA A 108 -16.25 -24.65 17.94
C ALA A 108 -15.73 -24.49 19.38
N PRO A 109 -16.28 -23.58 20.21
CA PRO A 109 -15.88 -23.42 21.62
C PRO A 109 -16.03 -24.70 22.48
N SER A 110 -16.57 -25.79 21.93
CA SER A 110 -16.63 -27.12 22.54
C SER A 110 -15.46 -28.05 22.18
N GLY A 111 -14.57 -27.66 21.27
CA GLY A 111 -13.29 -28.34 21.01
C GLY A 111 -12.17 -27.41 21.42
N GLY A 112 -11.21 -27.91 22.20
CA GLY A 112 -10.10 -27.12 22.75
C GLY A 112 -9.28 -26.32 21.71
N PRO A 113 -8.27 -25.57 22.16
CA PRO A 113 -7.45 -24.73 21.28
C PRO A 113 -6.96 -25.50 20.04
N PRO A 114 -6.83 -24.83 18.88
CA PRO A 114 -6.41 -25.47 17.63
C PRO A 114 -5.14 -26.30 17.87
N SER A 115 -5.05 -27.47 17.22
CA SER A 115 -3.89 -28.34 17.42
C SER A 115 -2.60 -27.62 17.02
N PRO A 116 -1.43 -27.97 17.60
CA PRO A 116 -0.15 -27.38 17.21
C PRO A 116 0.12 -27.46 15.70
N GLU A 117 -0.35 -28.52 15.04
CA GLU A 117 -0.26 -28.70 13.60
C GLU A 117 -1.14 -27.69 12.83
N GLN A 118 -2.40 -27.51 13.22
CA GLN A 118 -3.30 -26.54 12.61
C GLN A 118 -2.79 -25.11 12.77
N GLN A 119 -2.26 -24.78 13.95
CA GLN A 119 -1.60 -23.50 14.20
C GLN A 119 -0.42 -23.33 13.26
N ARG A 120 0.47 -24.33 13.18
CA ARG A 120 1.64 -24.29 12.30
C ARG A 120 1.24 -24.07 10.84
N THR A 121 0.31 -24.85 10.30
CA THR A 121 -0.14 -24.70 8.91
C THR A 121 -0.79 -23.34 8.65
N PHE A 122 -1.52 -22.78 9.61
CA PHE A 122 -2.05 -21.41 9.49
C PHE A 122 -0.94 -20.37 9.43
N PHE A 123 0.03 -20.44 10.34
CA PHE A 123 1.18 -19.55 10.35
C PHE A 123 2.01 -19.67 9.07
N GLU A 124 2.29 -20.88 8.60
CA GLU A 124 3.01 -21.14 7.35
C GLU A 124 2.29 -20.53 6.14
N ARG A 125 0.96 -20.67 6.04
CA ARG A 125 0.19 -20.07 4.95
C ARG A 125 0.21 -18.54 4.98
N GLN A 126 0.06 -17.94 6.17
CA GLN A 126 0.16 -16.48 6.33
C GLN A 126 1.56 -15.98 5.98
N GLN A 127 2.60 -16.66 6.44
CA GLN A 127 3.98 -16.31 6.14
C GLN A 127 4.28 -16.45 4.65
N ALA A 128 3.80 -17.51 3.99
CA ALA A 128 3.96 -17.67 2.54
C ALA A 128 3.20 -16.59 1.75
N ALA A 129 2.03 -16.16 2.22
CA ALA A 129 1.30 -15.05 1.61
C ALA A 129 2.04 -13.72 1.77
N ALA A 130 2.53 -13.43 2.99
CA ALA A 130 3.35 -12.25 3.25
C ALA A 130 4.63 -12.24 2.41
N ALA A 131 5.32 -13.38 2.29
CA ALA A 131 6.53 -13.50 1.47
C ALA A 131 6.26 -13.19 -0.02
N ARG A 132 5.14 -13.66 -0.59
CA ARG A 132 4.74 -13.29 -1.98
C ARG A 132 4.47 -11.80 -2.15
N ALA A 133 4.04 -11.14 -1.09
CA ALA A 133 3.82 -9.69 -1.07
C ALA A 133 5.08 -8.90 -0.67
N ASN A 134 6.22 -9.55 -0.45
CA ASN A 134 7.45 -8.96 0.11
C ASN A 134 7.20 -8.26 1.45
N PHE A 135 6.39 -8.89 2.30
CA PHE A 135 6.00 -8.41 3.63
C PHE A 135 5.37 -7.01 3.65
N GLY A 136 4.80 -6.61 2.50
CA GLY A 136 4.13 -5.33 2.29
C GLY A 136 4.99 -4.24 1.64
N PHE A 137 6.29 -4.46 1.47
CA PHE A 137 7.19 -3.50 0.80
C PHE A 137 7.12 -3.69 -0.72
N ARG A 138 6.30 -2.88 -1.40
CA ARG A 138 5.95 -3.06 -2.82
C ARG A 138 6.84 -2.32 -3.79
N ARG A 139 7.37 -1.17 -3.38
CA ARG A 139 8.23 -0.32 -4.19
C ARG A 139 9.14 0.50 -3.28
N VAL A 140 10.42 0.53 -3.63
CA VAL A 140 11.43 1.32 -2.94
C VAL A 140 12.29 1.96 -4.02
N GLU A 141 12.42 3.28 -4.01
CA GLU A 141 13.15 4.00 -5.06
C GLU A 141 13.76 5.31 -4.58
N MET A 142 14.74 5.79 -5.33
CA MET A 142 15.26 7.15 -5.22
C MET A 142 14.60 8.02 -6.29
N LEU A 143 13.73 8.92 -5.85
CA LEU A 143 13.12 9.95 -6.68
C LEU A 143 14.14 11.07 -7.00
N PRO A 144 13.94 11.80 -8.12
CA PRO A 144 14.77 12.96 -8.47
C PRO A 144 14.94 13.96 -7.31
N GLY A 145 16.13 14.55 -7.21
CA GLY A 145 16.48 15.50 -6.15
C GLY A 145 16.86 14.86 -4.80
N GLY A 146 17.14 13.55 -4.79
CA GLY A 146 17.67 12.83 -3.61
C GLY A 146 16.59 12.45 -2.59
N VAL A 147 15.35 12.23 -3.04
CA VAL A 147 14.22 11.89 -2.17
C VAL A 147 13.97 10.39 -2.20
N GLY A 148 14.02 9.72 -1.05
CA GLY A 148 13.69 8.30 -0.93
C GLY A 148 12.19 8.09 -0.89
N TYR A 149 11.70 7.05 -1.55
CA TYR A 149 10.30 6.67 -1.54
C TYR A 149 10.18 5.20 -1.15
N ILE A 150 9.27 4.89 -0.21
CA ILE A 150 8.95 3.54 0.23
C ILE A 150 7.44 3.35 0.23
N MET A 151 6.93 2.40 -0.54
CA MET A 151 5.51 2.00 -0.54
C MET A 151 5.29 0.78 0.35
N ILE A 152 4.39 0.91 1.33
CA ILE A 152 4.02 -0.13 2.28
C ILE A 152 2.50 -0.37 2.22
N ASP A 153 2.07 -1.41 1.53
CA ASP A 153 0.63 -1.75 1.39
C ASP A 153 0.09 -2.69 2.48
N GLN A 154 0.98 -3.21 3.32
CA GLN A 154 0.64 -4.04 4.48
C GLN A 154 1.75 -3.98 5.55
N PHE A 155 1.37 -3.96 6.82
CA PHE A 155 2.31 -4.11 7.93
C PHE A 155 2.38 -5.59 8.34
N ALA A 156 3.34 -6.36 7.82
CA ALA A 156 3.48 -7.77 8.16
C ALA A 156 3.83 -7.99 9.65
N GLY A 157 3.47 -9.16 10.19
CA GLY A 157 3.98 -9.61 11.49
C GLY A 157 5.50 -9.72 11.45
N ILE A 158 6.16 -9.26 12.52
CA ILE A 158 7.62 -9.15 12.61
C ILE A 158 8.06 -9.53 14.02
N ASP A 159 9.12 -10.33 14.14
CA ASP A 159 9.95 -10.37 15.34
C ASP A 159 11.20 -9.50 15.15
N ALA A 160 11.14 -8.26 15.63
CA ALA A 160 12.24 -7.31 15.46
C ALA A 160 13.53 -7.70 16.22
N ARG A 161 13.46 -8.68 17.14
CA ARG A 161 14.63 -9.19 17.86
C ARG A 161 15.38 -10.27 17.09
N ASP A 162 14.71 -10.94 16.15
CA ASP A 162 15.35 -11.96 15.31
C ASP A 162 15.89 -11.31 14.02
N ALA A 163 17.21 -11.26 13.90
CA ALA A 163 17.88 -10.76 12.70
C ALA A 163 17.59 -11.59 11.44
N ASN A 164 17.10 -12.82 11.60
CA ASN A 164 16.72 -13.71 10.49
C ASN A 164 15.22 -13.67 10.19
N ASP A 165 14.42 -12.86 10.89
CA ASP A 165 13.01 -12.68 10.58
C ASP A 165 12.88 -12.09 9.16
N PRO A 166 12.17 -12.76 8.23
CA PRO A 166 12.08 -12.29 6.85
C PRO A 166 11.38 -10.94 6.68
N ALA A 167 10.43 -10.59 7.56
CA ALA A 167 9.77 -9.29 7.51
C ALA A 167 10.71 -8.19 8.00
N LYS A 168 11.54 -8.47 9.00
CA LYS A 168 12.62 -7.58 9.43
C LYS A 168 13.63 -7.34 8.30
N GLN A 169 14.10 -8.41 7.64
CA GLN A 169 15.05 -8.31 6.53
C GLN A 169 14.49 -7.47 5.36
N ALA A 170 13.20 -7.62 5.05
CA ALA A 170 12.53 -6.80 4.04
C ALA A 170 12.47 -5.32 4.43
N ALA A 171 12.15 -5.03 5.70
CA ALA A 171 12.11 -3.67 6.23
C ALA A 171 13.50 -3.01 6.23
N ASP A 172 14.52 -3.75 6.68
CA ASP A 172 15.92 -3.32 6.67
C ASP A 172 16.38 -3.00 5.25
N ALA A 173 16.12 -3.90 4.28
CA ALA A 173 16.50 -3.71 2.89
C ALA A 173 15.83 -2.47 2.26
N ALA A 174 14.56 -2.23 2.58
CA ALA A 174 13.85 -1.02 2.12
C ALA A 174 14.48 0.25 2.69
N MET A 175 14.83 0.24 3.98
CA MET A 175 15.50 1.35 4.64
C MET A 175 16.92 1.58 4.16
N ASP A 176 17.66 0.51 3.86
CA ASP A 176 19.04 0.57 3.36
C ASP A 176 19.11 1.16 1.95
N LEU A 177 18.14 0.83 1.08
CA LEU A 177 18.09 1.40 -0.27
C LEU A 177 17.99 2.94 -0.25
N VAL A 178 17.24 3.48 0.70
CA VAL A 178 17.07 4.93 0.88
C VAL A 178 18.00 5.52 1.95
N ALA A 179 19.08 4.83 2.32
CA ALA A 179 19.92 5.24 3.44
C ALA A 179 20.55 6.63 3.26
N ASN A 180 20.85 7.00 2.03
CA ASN A 180 21.44 8.28 1.67
C ASN A 180 20.41 9.31 1.18
N ALA A 181 19.11 9.01 1.33
CA ALA A 181 18.07 9.95 0.96
C ALA A 181 18.11 11.18 1.88
N ARG A 182 17.96 12.36 1.27
CA ARG A 182 17.94 13.64 1.98
C ARG A 182 16.57 13.93 2.59
N ALA A 183 15.51 13.39 1.99
CA ALA A 183 14.15 13.38 2.50
C ALA A 183 13.51 12.02 2.20
N VAL A 184 12.50 11.59 2.97
CA VAL A 184 11.82 10.31 2.78
C VAL A 184 10.31 10.50 2.67
N ILE A 185 9.70 9.80 1.73
CA ILE A 185 8.26 9.66 1.56
C ILE A 185 7.87 8.21 1.85
N LEU A 186 7.00 8.01 2.83
CA LEU A 186 6.35 6.72 3.10
C LEU A 186 4.96 6.73 2.48
N ASP A 187 4.69 5.84 1.54
CA ASP A 187 3.39 5.72 0.90
C ASP A 187 2.57 4.59 1.53
N LEU A 188 1.52 4.98 2.26
CA LEU A 188 0.57 4.09 2.93
C LEU A 188 -0.82 4.16 2.28
N ARG A 189 -0.95 4.78 1.10
CA ARG A 189 -2.20 4.77 0.34
C ARG A 189 -2.60 3.33 0.03
N ASP A 190 -3.88 3.03 0.15
CA ASP A 190 -4.48 1.71 -0.07
C ASP A 190 -4.01 0.60 0.91
N SER A 191 -3.26 0.97 1.96
CA SER A 191 -2.73 0.08 2.96
C SER A 191 -3.74 -0.20 4.08
N ARG A 192 -4.13 -1.46 4.27
CA ARG A 192 -5.18 -1.85 5.24
C ARG A 192 -4.66 -2.10 6.67
N GLY A 193 -3.41 -1.76 6.94
CA GLY A 193 -2.76 -1.94 8.23
C GLY A 193 -2.12 -3.31 8.41
N GLY A 194 -2.20 -3.84 9.62
CA GLY A 194 -1.50 -5.06 10.03
C GLY A 194 -0.86 -4.93 11.41
N SER A 195 0.42 -5.26 11.50
CA SER A 195 1.16 -5.41 12.75
C SER A 195 1.59 -4.06 13.35
N PRO A 196 1.18 -3.74 14.60
CA PRO A 196 1.71 -2.58 15.31
C PRO A 196 3.21 -2.70 15.61
N ALA A 197 3.76 -3.92 15.66
CA ALA A 197 5.20 -4.11 15.85
C ALA A 197 6.02 -3.63 14.64
N MET A 198 5.49 -3.78 13.42
CA MET A 198 6.13 -3.24 12.21
C MET A 198 5.99 -1.71 12.16
N VAL A 199 4.86 -1.16 12.59
CA VAL A 199 4.68 0.30 12.76
C VAL A 199 5.77 0.87 13.65
N ALA A 200 5.96 0.26 14.84
CA ALA A 200 6.97 0.67 15.79
C ALA A 200 8.38 0.59 15.23
N TYR A 201 8.68 -0.51 14.52
CA TYR A 201 9.96 -0.74 13.88
C TYR A 201 10.28 0.34 12.84
N ILE A 202 9.35 0.60 11.91
CA ILE A 202 9.51 1.62 10.87
C ILE A 202 9.62 3.03 11.45
N ALA A 203 8.76 3.39 12.41
CA ALA A 203 8.82 4.68 13.09
C ALA A 203 10.17 4.90 13.79
N SER A 204 10.76 3.84 14.37
CA SER A 204 12.05 3.93 15.07
C SER A 204 13.20 4.41 14.19
N HIS A 205 13.16 4.18 12.87
CA HIS A 205 14.17 4.73 11.96
C HIS A 205 14.17 6.27 11.87
N PHE A 206 13.13 6.96 12.35
CA PHE A 206 12.96 8.40 12.18
C PHE A 206 12.92 9.19 13.48
N VAL A 207 12.95 8.54 14.63
CA VAL A 207 12.80 9.19 15.94
C VAL A 207 13.93 8.81 16.87
N ALA A 208 14.17 9.60 17.92
CA ALA A 208 15.17 9.28 18.93
C ALA A 208 14.82 7.95 19.66
N ALA A 209 15.82 7.26 20.19
CA ALA A 209 15.61 5.97 20.87
C ALA A 209 14.71 6.09 22.12
N ASP A 210 14.73 7.25 22.77
CA ASP A 210 13.95 7.60 23.96
C ASP A 210 12.67 8.40 23.63
N ALA A 211 12.26 8.46 22.36
CA ALA A 211 11.07 9.22 21.95
C ALA A 211 9.78 8.61 22.52
N ASP A 212 9.11 9.36 23.41
CA ASP A 212 7.83 8.98 24.01
C ASP A 212 6.64 9.39 23.13
N ILE A 213 6.50 8.72 21.98
CA ILE A 213 5.46 9.02 20.98
C ILE A 213 4.51 7.84 20.72
N PHE A 214 4.94 6.63 21.06
CA PHE A 214 4.27 5.38 20.71
C PHE A 214 2.99 5.19 21.52
N ASN A 215 1.96 4.62 20.88
CA ASN A 215 0.66 4.48 21.53
C ASN A 215 0.70 3.48 22.69
N THR A 216 -0.15 3.71 23.70
CA THR A 216 -0.48 2.70 24.71
C THR A 216 -1.81 2.07 24.36
N PHE A 217 -1.82 0.75 24.19
CA PHE A 217 -3.04 -0.03 23.98
C PHE A 217 -3.67 -0.37 25.33
N HIS A 218 -4.93 0.01 25.52
CA HIS A 218 -5.74 -0.34 26.68
C HIS A 218 -6.70 -1.48 26.33
N SER A 219 -6.73 -2.53 27.13
CA SER A 219 -7.60 -3.70 26.96
C SER A 219 -8.20 -4.11 28.31
N ARG A 220 -9.15 -5.06 28.30
CA ARG A 220 -9.65 -5.70 29.54
C ARG A 220 -8.55 -6.40 30.34
N ARG A 221 -7.44 -6.78 29.69
CA ARG A 221 -6.31 -7.50 30.31
C ARG A 221 -5.21 -6.57 30.81
N GLY A 222 -5.40 -5.26 30.71
CA GLY A 222 -4.41 -4.24 31.06
C GLY A 222 -3.86 -3.50 29.85
N THR A 223 -2.71 -2.86 30.04
CA THR A 223 -2.07 -1.99 29.05
C THR A 223 -0.85 -2.63 28.39
N ARG A 224 -0.62 -2.32 27.12
CA ARG A 224 0.59 -2.72 26.37
C ARG A 224 1.09 -1.55 25.54
N THR A 225 2.40 -1.29 25.59
CA THR A 225 3.02 -0.26 24.75
C THR A 225 3.20 -0.74 23.30
N GLU A 226 3.05 0.17 22.34
CA GLU A 226 3.45 -0.01 20.94
C GLU A 226 4.95 0.20 20.74
N ALA A 227 5.69 0.70 21.74
CA ALA A 227 7.10 1.05 21.59
C ALA A 227 7.96 -0.10 21.01
N PRO A 228 8.97 0.24 20.18
CA PRO A 228 9.82 -0.75 19.54
C PRO A 228 10.56 -1.60 20.58
N VAL A 229 10.70 -2.88 20.27
CA VAL A 229 11.31 -3.87 21.17
C VAL A 229 12.79 -4.17 20.86
N ALA A 230 13.31 -3.55 19.80
CA ALA A 230 14.67 -3.66 19.31
C ALA A 230 15.04 -2.37 18.58
N GLU A 231 16.34 -2.09 18.48
CA GLU A 231 16.85 -0.97 17.68
C GLU A 231 16.66 -1.23 16.18
N PRO A 232 16.36 -0.18 15.39
CA PRO A 232 16.36 -0.30 13.94
C PRO A 232 17.75 -0.67 13.42
N ALA A 233 17.81 -1.39 12.30
CA ALA A 233 19.08 -1.57 11.60
C ALA A 233 19.56 -0.23 11.01
N GLY A 234 20.89 -0.06 10.91
CA GLY A 234 21.50 1.16 10.39
C GLY A 234 21.32 2.37 11.31
N GLY A 235 21.46 3.57 10.73
CA GLY A 235 21.32 4.83 11.46
C GLY A 235 19.87 5.34 11.50
N ARG A 236 19.54 6.09 12.55
CA ARG A 236 18.28 6.85 12.64
C ARG A 236 18.40 8.14 11.83
N ARG A 237 17.36 8.46 11.07
CA ARG A 237 17.26 9.65 10.21
C ARG A 237 16.46 10.72 10.93
N LEU A 238 17.04 11.28 11.98
CA LEU A 238 16.34 12.21 12.87
C LEU A 238 16.01 13.54 12.18
N ASP A 239 16.93 14.04 11.35
CA ASP A 239 16.82 15.37 10.74
C ASP A 239 16.24 15.35 9.32
N ALA A 240 16.11 14.18 8.70
CA ALA A 240 15.61 14.06 7.33
C ALA A 240 14.12 14.46 7.27
N PRO A 241 13.70 15.39 6.39
CA PRO A 241 12.29 15.64 6.13
C PRO A 241 11.53 14.34 5.83
N LEU A 242 10.39 14.16 6.50
CA LEU A 242 9.59 12.95 6.41
C LEU A 242 8.16 13.30 6.02
N TYR A 243 7.67 12.62 4.99
CA TYR A 243 6.32 12.76 4.49
C TYR A 243 5.63 11.39 4.50
N VAL A 244 4.34 11.36 4.84
CA VAL A 244 3.56 10.13 4.80
C VAL A 244 2.33 10.34 3.94
N LEU A 245 2.15 9.50 2.92
CA LEU A 245 1.00 9.54 2.03
C LEU A 245 -0.10 8.63 2.56
N VAL A 246 -1.32 9.14 2.59
CA VAL A 246 -2.50 8.41 3.08
C VAL A 246 -3.72 8.69 2.21
N ASN A 247 -4.69 7.78 2.24
CA ASN A 247 -6.00 8.00 1.61
C ASN A 247 -7.13 7.35 2.42
N GLY A 248 -8.37 7.46 1.93
CA GLY A 248 -9.54 6.84 2.59
C GLY A 248 -9.51 5.31 2.68
N ALA A 249 -8.57 4.63 2.01
CA ALA A 249 -8.35 3.19 2.15
C ALA A 249 -7.22 2.84 3.15
N SER A 250 -6.47 3.83 3.64
CA SER A 250 -5.52 3.67 4.72
C SER A 250 -6.26 3.38 6.03
N GLY A 251 -6.01 2.22 6.63
CA GLY A 251 -6.73 1.76 7.82
C GLY A 251 -5.83 1.10 8.87
N SER A 252 -6.27 1.05 10.13
CA SER A 252 -5.62 0.22 11.16
C SER A 252 -4.18 0.64 11.42
N ALA A 253 -3.22 -0.30 11.43
CA ALA A 253 -1.81 0.03 11.63
C ALA A 253 -1.26 1.09 10.64
N SER A 254 -1.84 1.20 9.43
CA SER A 254 -1.48 2.22 8.45
C SER A 254 -1.95 3.63 8.83
N GLU A 255 -2.82 3.74 9.83
CA GLU A 255 -3.22 5.00 10.47
C GLU A 255 -2.41 5.27 11.75
N SER A 256 -2.00 4.22 12.49
CA SER A 256 -1.17 4.36 13.70
C SER A 256 0.14 5.09 13.42
N LEU A 257 0.83 4.71 12.34
CA LEU A 257 2.11 5.32 11.95
C LEU A 257 1.99 6.83 11.65
N PRO A 258 1.14 7.29 10.70
CA PRO A 258 0.98 8.71 10.42
C PRO A 258 0.41 9.49 11.61
N TYR A 259 -0.56 8.93 12.36
CA TYR A 259 -1.11 9.61 13.55
C TYR A 259 -0.02 9.89 14.59
N THR A 260 0.81 8.89 14.89
CA THR A 260 1.89 8.98 15.86
C THR A 260 2.98 9.97 15.43
N LEU A 261 3.42 9.90 14.18
CA LEU A 261 4.44 10.80 13.65
C LEU A 261 3.93 12.24 13.50
N GLN A 262 2.65 12.43 13.15
CA GLN A 262 2.01 13.73 13.07
C GLN A 262 1.88 14.38 14.45
N ALA A 263 1.41 13.62 15.45
CA ALA A 263 1.31 14.09 16.83
C ALA A 263 2.67 14.57 17.36
N ALA A 264 3.74 13.85 17.03
CA ALA A 264 5.11 14.21 17.35
C ALA A 264 5.70 15.36 16.51
N ARG A 265 4.95 15.92 15.54
CA ARG A 265 5.43 16.86 14.52
C ARG A 265 6.67 16.37 13.79
N ARG A 266 6.82 15.05 13.65
CA ARG A 266 7.96 14.43 12.99
C ARG A 266 7.74 14.30 11.49
N ALA A 267 6.52 14.00 11.06
CA ALA A 267 6.18 13.86 9.64
C ALA A 267 5.09 14.84 9.23
N THR A 268 5.13 15.24 7.96
CA THR A 268 4.01 15.93 7.30
C THR A 268 3.13 14.89 6.60
N ILE A 269 1.86 14.84 6.95
CA ILE A 269 0.88 13.89 6.39
C ILE A 269 0.21 14.53 5.17
N VAL A 270 0.20 13.82 4.05
CA VAL A 270 -0.26 14.34 2.75
C VAL A 270 -1.27 13.37 2.13
N GLY A 271 -2.44 13.86 1.72
CA GLY A 271 -3.43 13.05 1.01
C GLY A 271 -4.86 13.30 1.50
N GLU A 272 -5.61 12.22 1.70
CA GLU A 272 -7.03 12.27 2.10
C GLU A 272 -7.21 11.77 3.54
N ILE A 273 -8.34 12.10 4.17
CA ILE A 273 -8.70 11.57 5.49
C ILE A 273 -8.76 10.04 5.42
N THR A 274 -8.19 9.37 6.42
CA THR A 274 -8.13 7.91 6.47
C THR A 274 -9.42 7.28 6.96
N ASP A 275 -9.49 5.94 6.94
CA ASP A 275 -10.71 5.15 7.20
C ASP A 275 -11.27 5.29 8.63
N GLY A 276 -10.42 5.57 9.62
CA GLY A 276 -10.82 5.75 11.02
C GLY A 276 -10.99 4.44 11.79
N ARG A 277 -10.17 3.43 11.48
CA ARG A 277 -10.18 2.12 12.13
C ARG A 277 -8.97 2.00 13.04
N ALA A 278 -9.06 2.41 14.30
CA ALA A 278 -7.92 2.45 15.22
C ALA A 278 -7.79 1.24 16.14
N ASN A 279 -8.90 0.59 16.47
CA ASN A 279 -8.93 -0.37 17.56
C ASN A 279 -8.40 -1.77 17.16
N PRO A 280 -7.33 -2.28 17.79
CA PRO A 280 -6.83 -3.62 17.48
C PRO A 280 -7.80 -4.71 17.95
N GLY A 281 -7.83 -5.81 17.22
CA GLY A 281 -8.73 -6.92 17.50
C GLY A 281 -8.41 -8.17 16.70
N GLY A 282 -9.39 -9.07 16.62
CA GLY A 282 -9.27 -10.30 15.85
C GLY A 282 -10.64 -10.87 15.50
N PHE A 283 -10.64 -11.85 14.59
CA PHE A 283 -11.84 -12.57 14.20
C PHE A 283 -12.18 -13.69 15.21
N TYR A 284 -13.44 -13.76 15.59
CA TYR A 284 -14.01 -14.79 16.45
C TYR A 284 -15.05 -15.59 15.66
N PRO A 285 -14.86 -16.91 15.46
CA PRO A 285 -15.80 -17.74 14.73
C PRO A 285 -17.04 -18.07 15.56
N THR A 286 -18.17 -18.32 14.89
CA THR A 286 -19.42 -18.78 15.51
C THR A 286 -19.78 -20.19 15.05
N PRO A 287 -20.56 -20.95 15.84
CA PRO A 287 -21.10 -22.25 15.43
C PRO A 287 -21.90 -22.22 14.13
N GLN A 288 -22.48 -21.06 13.79
CA GLN A 288 -23.29 -20.86 12.58
C GLN A 288 -22.45 -20.60 11.31
N GLY A 289 -21.12 -20.67 11.38
CA GLY A 289 -20.21 -20.46 10.25
C GLY A 289 -19.93 -18.99 9.92
N PHE A 290 -20.28 -18.08 10.84
CA PHE A 290 -19.88 -16.67 10.76
C PHE A 290 -18.55 -16.46 11.49
N ALA A 291 -17.87 -15.37 11.18
CA ALA A 291 -16.78 -14.85 12.00
C ALA A 291 -16.94 -13.34 12.14
N VAL A 292 -16.84 -12.83 13.37
CA VAL A 292 -16.94 -11.40 13.69
C VAL A 292 -15.58 -10.88 14.13
N PHE A 293 -15.11 -9.79 13.53
CA PHE A 293 -13.96 -9.06 14.07
C PHE A 293 -14.41 -8.26 15.29
N ILE A 294 -13.73 -8.44 16.42
CA ILE A 294 -14.02 -7.73 17.67
C ILE A 294 -12.76 -7.04 18.16
N SER A 295 -12.86 -5.73 18.35
CA SER A 295 -11.82 -4.89 18.94
C SER A 295 -11.60 -5.24 20.41
N SER A 296 -10.39 -5.71 20.73
CA SER A 296 -10.01 -6.14 22.08
C SER A 296 -9.12 -5.12 22.80
N GLY A 297 -8.73 -4.04 22.13
CA GLY A 297 -8.13 -2.88 22.76
C GLY A 297 -8.42 -1.57 22.04
N THR A 298 -8.00 -0.46 22.65
CA THR A 298 -8.03 0.89 22.08
C THR A 298 -6.65 1.54 22.27
N PRO A 299 -6.02 2.10 21.23
CA PRO A 299 -4.81 2.89 21.39
C PRO A 299 -5.13 4.25 22.01
N VAL A 300 -4.20 4.76 22.80
CA VAL A 300 -4.15 6.15 23.27
C VAL A 300 -2.77 6.70 22.93
N ASN A 301 -2.74 7.78 22.15
CA ASN A 301 -1.49 8.45 21.84
C ASN A 301 -1.04 9.31 23.04
N PRO A 302 0.22 9.22 23.47
CA PRO A 302 0.70 9.93 24.66
C PRO A 302 0.70 11.46 24.49
N ILE A 303 0.81 11.96 23.26
CA ILE A 303 0.87 13.40 22.98
C ILE A 303 -0.53 14.00 22.87
N THR A 304 -1.43 13.36 22.12
CA THR A 304 -2.78 13.90 21.90
C THR A 304 -3.77 13.55 23.02
N GLY A 305 -3.44 12.54 23.84
CA GLY A 305 -4.32 11.95 24.84
C GLY A 305 -5.56 11.28 24.26
N ARG A 306 -5.56 11.02 22.94
CA ARG A 306 -6.75 10.64 22.16
C ARG A 306 -6.48 9.49 21.19
N ASN A 307 -7.56 8.91 20.69
CA ASN A 307 -7.63 7.90 19.64
C ASN A 307 -8.16 8.55 18.32
N TRP A 308 -7.88 7.95 17.16
CA TRP A 308 -8.38 8.33 15.83
C TRP A 308 -9.57 7.50 15.33
N GLU A 309 -10.09 6.58 16.15
CA GLU A 309 -11.29 5.79 15.86
C GLU A 309 -12.47 6.67 15.41
N GLY A 310 -13.07 6.35 14.26
CA GLY A 310 -14.20 7.04 13.68
C GLY A 310 -13.90 8.40 13.04
N THR A 311 -12.74 9.01 13.29
CA THR A 311 -12.33 10.28 12.66
C THR A 311 -11.28 10.11 11.58
N GLY A 312 -10.46 9.06 11.69
CA GLY A 312 -9.25 8.91 10.89
C GLY A 312 -8.17 9.94 11.26
N VAL A 313 -7.06 9.84 10.54
CA VAL A 313 -5.96 10.80 10.51
C VAL A 313 -6.31 11.88 9.51
N ILE A 314 -6.31 13.12 9.96
CA ILE A 314 -6.56 14.29 9.11
C ILE A 314 -5.21 14.77 8.57
N PRO A 315 -4.96 14.73 7.25
CA PRO A 315 -3.68 15.16 6.68
C PRO A 315 -3.38 16.63 6.94
N ASP A 316 -2.11 16.96 7.16
CA ASP A 316 -1.62 18.35 7.24
C ASP A 316 -1.80 19.07 5.90
N VAL A 317 -1.62 18.34 4.80
CA VAL A 317 -1.82 18.81 3.43
C VAL A 317 -2.85 17.93 2.76
N GLN A 318 -4.10 18.38 2.75
CA GLN A 318 -5.19 17.69 2.07
C GLN A 318 -5.06 17.84 0.54
N THR A 319 -5.07 16.72 -0.17
CA THR A 319 -4.94 16.65 -1.63
C THR A 319 -5.53 15.32 -2.11
N PRO A 320 -6.10 15.26 -3.34
CA PRO A 320 -6.57 13.99 -3.88
C PRO A 320 -5.48 12.91 -3.86
N SER A 321 -5.87 11.67 -3.56
CA SER A 321 -4.91 10.55 -3.44
C SER A 321 -4.00 10.43 -4.67
N ALA A 322 -4.53 10.64 -5.88
CA ALA A 322 -3.77 10.59 -7.12
C ALA A 322 -2.64 11.64 -7.21
N GLU A 323 -2.76 12.77 -6.52
CA GLU A 323 -1.81 13.89 -6.54
C GLU A 323 -0.86 13.88 -5.33
N ALA A 324 -1.15 13.07 -4.30
CA ALA A 324 -0.43 13.07 -3.02
C ALA A 324 1.08 12.86 -3.16
N LEU A 325 1.53 11.95 -4.04
CA LEU A 325 2.96 11.71 -4.28
C LEU A 325 3.64 12.94 -4.89
N SER A 326 3.07 13.49 -5.97
CA SER A 326 3.62 14.71 -6.59
C SER A 326 3.64 15.87 -5.61
N ARG A 327 2.58 16.02 -4.79
CA ARG A 327 2.49 17.08 -3.79
C ARG A 327 3.55 16.93 -2.70
N ALA A 328 3.73 15.74 -2.13
CA ALA A 328 4.75 15.48 -1.12
C ALA A 328 6.16 15.63 -1.69
N HIS A 329 6.40 15.20 -2.94
CA HIS A 329 7.69 15.35 -3.59
C HIS A 329 8.04 16.83 -3.80
N ILE A 330 7.08 17.66 -4.23
CA ILE A 330 7.25 19.13 -4.31
C ILE A 330 7.64 19.70 -2.94
N LEU A 331 6.91 19.36 -1.88
CA LEU A 331 7.16 19.87 -0.53
C LEU A 331 8.56 19.46 -0.03
N ALA A 332 8.94 18.20 -0.23
CA ALA A 332 10.27 17.70 0.11
C ALA A 332 11.36 18.46 -0.63
N LEU A 333 11.23 18.68 -1.93
CA LEU A 333 12.22 19.41 -2.73
C LEU A 333 12.33 20.88 -2.35
N GLN A 334 11.22 21.52 -2.02
CA GLN A 334 11.19 22.89 -1.50
C GLN A 334 11.97 22.98 -0.19
N GLN A 335 11.63 22.12 0.78
CA GLN A 335 12.31 22.09 2.07
C GLN A 335 13.81 21.77 1.92
N LEU A 336 14.19 20.83 1.06
CA LEU A 336 15.60 20.52 0.79
C LEU A 336 16.36 21.68 0.15
N THR A 337 15.68 22.51 -0.64
CA THR A 337 16.27 23.73 -1.24
C THR A 337 16.46 24.80 -0.17
N ASP A 338 15.51 24.94 0.75
CA ASP A 338 15.55 25.95 1.81
C ASP A 338 16.60 25.63 2.89
N LEU A 339 16.81 24.35 3.20
CA LEU A 339 17.76 23.90 4.22
C LEU A 339 19.22 24.20 3.87
N ASP A 340 19.59 24.13 2.58
CA ASP A 340 20.95 24.38 2.13
C ASP A 340 21.01 24.97 0.71
N PRO A 341 20.61 26.24 0.52
CA PRO A 341 20.31 26.80 -0.82
C PRO A 341 21.47 26.84 -1.81
N GLN A 342 22.72 26.73 -1.33
CA GLN A 342 23.93 26.92 -2.13
C GLN A 342 24.65 25.61 -2.47
N SER A 343 24.22 24.46 -1.94
CA SER A 343 24.86 23.20 -2.29
C SER A 343 24.45 22.66 -3.66
N ASP A 344 25.31 21.82 -4.22
CA ASP A 344 25.03 21.06 -5.44
C ASP A 344 23.74 20.23 -5.27
N ALA A 345 23.53 19.69 -4.07
CA ALA A 345 22.33 18.94 -3.74
C ALA A 345 21.06 19.82 -3.78
N ALA A 346 21.12 21.09 -3.37
CA ALA A 346 20.01 22.03 -3.59
C ALA A 346 19.83 22.40 -5.08
N ALA A 347 20.90 22.46 -5.88
CA ALA A 347 20.77 22.62 -7.33
C ALA A 347 20.02 21.44 -7.96
N GLU A 348 20.33 20.21 -7.53
CA GLU A 348 19.59 19.00 -7.89
C GLU A 348 18.11 19.06 -7.51
N SER A 349 17.81 19.45 -6.27
CA SER A 349 16.44 19.58 -5.79
C SER A 349 15.66 20.66 -6.55
N ARG A 350 16.27 21.81 -6.85
CA ARG A 350 15.65 22.87 -7.67
C ARG A 350 15.35 22.41 -9.09
N ALA A 351 16.27 21.68 -9.72
CA ALA A 351 16.05 21.15 -11.07
C ALA A 351 14.92 20.12 -11.09
N ALA A 352 14.84 19.24 -10.09
CA ALA A 352 13.72 18.31 -9.95
C ALA A 352 12.40 19.06 -9.69
N LEU A 353 12.41 20.09 -8.85
CA LEU A 353 11.25 20.89 -8.51
C LEU A 353 10.67 21.59 -9.74
N GLU A 354 11.49 22.29 -10.51
CA GLU A 354 11.07 22.95 -11.75
C GLU A 354 10.49 21.94 -12.76
N ALA A 355 11.09 20.75 -12.91
CA ALA A 355 10.58 19.74 -13.85
C ALA A 355 9.20 19.18 -13.44
N LEU A 356 8.94 19.12 -12.13
CA LEU A 356 7.70 18.60 -11.54
C LEU A 356 6.60 19.65 -11.50
N THR A 357 6.92 20.92 -11.25
CA THR A 357 5.96 22.03 -11.20
C THR A 357 5.74 22.72 -12.53
N ALA A 358 6.57 22.45 -13.54
CA ALA A 358 6.39 22.99 -14.86
C ALA A 358 5.02 22.60 -15.44
N GLU A 359 4.23 23.61 -15.81
CA GLU A 359 3.06 23.41 -16.64
C GLU A 359 3.51 22.75 -17.94
N THR A 360 3.01 21.54 -18.19
CA THR A 360 3.33 20.84 -19.44
C THR A 360 2.66 21.59 -20.58
N ARG A 361 3.47 22.22 -21.44
CA ARG A 361 2.95 22.91 -22.61
C ARG A 361 2.61 21.90 -23.70
N THR A 362 1.34 21.86 -24.11
CA THR A 362 0.94 21.13 -25.31
C THR A 362 1.23 21.98 -26.53
N LEU A 363 2.26 21.61 -27.29
CA LEU A 363 2.56 22.23 -28.58
C LEU A 363 1.88 21.42 -29.70
N SER A 364 1.36 22.11 -30.72
CA SER A 364 0.83 21.44 -31.92
C SER A 364 1.93 20.66 -32.65
N ALA A 365 1.57 19.60 -33.37
CA ALA A 365 2.53 18.84 -34.19
C ALA A 365 3.32 19.74 -35.17
N ARG A 366 2.66 20.77 -35.72
CA ARG A 366 3.31 21.79 -36.56
C ARG A 366 4.37 22.59 -35.80
N ALA A 367 4.06 23.01 -34.57
CA ALA A 367 5.01 23.74 -33.73
C ALA A 367 6.17 22.83 -33.29
N LEU A 368 5.90 21.56 -32.97
CA LEU A 368 6.93 20.58 -32.64
C LEU A 368 7.86 20.28 -33.83
N GLY A 369 7.33 20.31 -35.05
CA GLY A 369 8.12 20.13 -36.28
C GLY A 369 9.29 21.12 -36.42
N ALA A 370 9.23 22.30 -35.78
CA ALA A 370 10.33 23.26 -35.80
C ALA A 370 11.62 22.74 -35.14
N TYR A 371 11.48 21.84 -34.15
CA TYR A 371 12.61 21.31 -33.37
C TYR A 371 13.20 20.02 -33.96
N VAL A 372 12.51 19.38 -34.91
CA VAL A 372 12.98 18.17 -35.58
C VAL A 372 14.25 18.46 -36.40
N GLY A 373 15.24 17.59 -36.31
CA GLY A 373 16.48 17.69 -37.09
C GLY A 373 17.62 16.81 -36.58
N ASP A 374 18.68 16.77 -37.37
CA ASP A 374 19.99 16.22 -37.00
C ASP A 374 20.80 17.33 -36.31
N TYR A 375 21.28 17.03 -35.11
CA TYR A 375 22.13 17.92 -34.30
C TYR A 375 23.48 17.25 -33.98
N GLY A 376 24.01 16.46 -34.91
CA GLY A 376 25.26 15.71 -34.77
C GLY A 376 25.06 14.36 -34.09
N GLU A 377 25.60 14.19 -32.90
CA GLU A 377 25.40 12.94 -32.15
C GLU A 377 23.98 12.80 -31.54
N ARG A 378 23.07 13.69 -31.93
CA ARG A 378 21.74 13.87 -31.35
C ARG A 378 20.74 14.07 -32.47
N ASP A 379 19.83 13.11 -32.62
CA ASP A 379 18.71 13.25 -33.54
C ASP A 379 17.46 13.62 -32.76
N VAL A 380 16.70 14.61 -33.22
CA VAL A 380 15.38 14.94 -32.66
C VAL A 380 14.33 14.62 -33.72
N GLU A 381 13.45 13.68 -33.40
CA GLU A 381 12.39 13.19 -34.27
C GLU A 381 11.02 13.46 -33.65
N LEU A 382 9.98 13.61 -34.48
CA LEU A 382 8.59 13.70 -34.03
C LEU A 382 7.91 12.35 -34.26
N VAL A 383 7.60 11.64 -33.18
CA VAL A 383 6.98 10.30 -33.22
C VAL A 383 5.72 10.33 -32.36
N ASP A 384 4.59 9.94 -32.94
CA ASP A 384 3.28 9.89 -32.28
C ASP A 384 2.88 11.21 -31.57
N GLY A 385 3.24 12.35 -32.18
CA GLY A 385 2.96 13.68 -31.63
C GLY A 385 3.87 14.12 -30.48
N GLN A 386 4.95 13.38 -30.20
CA GLN A 386 5.95 13.70 -29.18
C GLN A 386 7.33 13.88 -29.81
N LEU A 387 8.08 14.88 -29.34
CA LEU A 387 9.49 14.96 -29.69
C LEU A 387 10.24 13.87 -28.95
N ARG A 388 11.11 13.18 -29.66
CA ARG A 388 12.00 12.16 -29.12
C ARG A 388 13.42 12.46 -29.54
N MET A 389 14.32 12.48 -28.57
CA MET A 389 15.75 12.70 -28.80
C MET A 389 16.49 11.38 -28.69
N ARG A 390 17.19 10.98 -29.76
CA ARG A 390 18.10 9.84 -29.79
C ARG A 390 19.53 10.33 -29.59
N VAL A 391 20.26 9.63 -28.74
CA VAL A 391 21.68 9.93 -28.43
C VAL A 391 22.53 8.78 -28.94
N GLY A 392 23.13 8.93 -30.13
CA GLY A 392 23.84 7.85 -30.81
C GLY A 392 22.98 6.58 -30.93
N ARG A 393 23.41 5.49 -30.28
CA ARG A 393 22.70 4.20 -30.28
C ARG A 393 21.76 4.00 -29.09
N ARG A 394 21.59 4.99 -28.21
CA ARG A 394 20.70 4.87 -27.05
C ARG A 394 19.23 4.88 -27.48
N PRO A 395 18.33 4.22 -26.74
CA PRO A 395 16.89 4.37 -26.96
C PRO A 395 16.49 5.86 -26.95
N PRO A 396 15.60 6.29 -27.85
CA PRO A 396 15.18 7.68 -27.90
C PRO A 396 14.34 8.02 -26.66
N ALA A 397 14.59 9.19 -26.08
CA ALA A 397 13.87 9.66 -24.90
C ALA A 397 12.91 10.80 -25.27
N VAL A 398 11.74 10.85 -24.62
CA VAL A 398 10.73 11.88 -24.87
C VAL A 398 11.23 13.23 -24.35
N LEU A 399 11.07 14.27 -25.18
CA LEU A 399 11.25 15.66 -24.80
C LEU A 399 9.89 16.30 -24.54
N ARG A 400 9.68 16.72 -23.29
CA ARG A 400 8.44 17.37 -22.84
C ARG A 400 8.67 18.86 -22.66
N ALA A 401 7.86 19.68 -23.33
CA ALA A 401 7.97 21.13 -23.24
C ALA A 401 7.55 21.63 -21.85
N ILE A 402 8.43 22.42 -21.23
CA ILE A 402 8.21 23.05 -19.92
C ILE A 402 8.26 24.58 -19.98
N GLY A 403 8.65 25.14 -21.12
CA GLY A 403 8.72 26.57 -21.37
C GLY A 403 8.77 26.85 -22.88
N GLU A 404 8.93 28.12 -23.24
CA GLU A 404 9.24 28.49 -24.62
C GLU A 404 10.64 27.99 -24.99
N ASP A 405 10.74 27.15 -26.03
CA ASP A 405 11.97 26.51 -26.49
C ASP A 405 12.73 25.69 -25.43
N VAL A 406 12.16 25.44 -24.24
CA VAL A 406 12.78 24.67 -23.15
C VAL A 406 12.01 23.37 -22.91
N PHE A 407 12.75 22.27 -22.90
CA PHE A 407 12.25 20.92 -22.73
C PHE A 407 12.99 20.18 -21.61
N VAL A 408 12.29 19.25 -20.97
CA VAL A 408 12.85 18.22 -20.11
C VAL A 408 12.95 16.93 -20.90
N ASN A 409 14.05 16.20 -20.69
CA ASN A 409 14.19 14.83 -21.17
C ASN A 409 13.64 13.88 -20.11
N ASP A 410 12.61 13.10 -20.43
CA ASP A 410 11.96 12.22 -19.44
C ASP A 410 12.90 11.11 -18.90
N ALA A 411 13.98 10.76 -19.63
CA ALA A 411 15.02 9.85 -19.15
C ALA A 411 16.01 10.51 -18.17
N ASN A 412 16.05 11.85 -18.12
CA ASN A 412 16.82 12.62 -17.16
C ASN A 412 16.05 13.91 -16.79
N PRO A 413 15.09 13.81 -15.85
CA PRO A 413 14.20 14.93 -15.51
C PRO A 413 14.94 16.13 -14.88
N MET A 414 16.19 15.94 -14.45
CA MET A 414 17.02 16.99 -13.86
C MET A 414 17.75 17.82 -14.93
N GLY A 415 17.79 17.37 -16.19
CA GLY A 415 18.39 18.11 -17.30
C GLY A 415 17.42 19.04 -18.01
N ARG A 416 17.96 20.03 -18.74
CA ARG A 416 17.23 20.92 -19.64
C ARG A 416 17.78 20.79 -21.05
N VAL A 417 16.89 20.81 -22.04
CA VAL A 417 17.20 21.00 -23.46
C VAL A 417 16.59 22.33 -23.87
N ARG A 418 17.43 23.33 -24.15
CA ARG A 418 17.01 24.67 -24.58
C ARG A 418 17.35 24.84 -26.05
N PHE A 419 16.34 24.92 -26.90
CA PHE A 419 16.53 25.22 -28.31
C PHE A 419 16.81 26.71 -28.52
N GLU A 420 17.68 27.00 -29.47
CA GLU A 420 18.04 28.35 -29.88
C GLU A 420 17.44 28.65 -31.24
N ARG A 421 16.93 29.87 -31.41
CA ARG A 421 16.43 30.37 -32.69
C ARG A 421 17.33 31.47 -33.24
N ASP A 422 17.46 31.53 -34.57
CA ASP A 422 18.12 32.64 -35.25
C ASP A 422 17.23 33.90 -35.33
N GLY A 423 17.75 34.97 -35.93
CA GLY A 423 17.00 36.23 -36.13
C GLY A 423 15.78 36.12 -37.05
N ARG A 424 15.53 34.96 -37.67
CA ARG A 424 14.35 34.65 -38.48
C ARG A 424 13.38 33.71 -37.75
N GLY A 425 13.67 33.35 -36.50
CA GLY A 425 12.85 32.46 -35.69
C GLY A 425 13.04 30.96 -36.00
N GLN A 426 14.05 30.58 -36.79
CA GLN A 426 14.32 29.18 -37.10
C GLN A 426 15.19 28.55 -36.02
N VAL A 427 14.86 27.33 -35.60
CA VAL A 427 15.70 26.58 -34.64
C VAL A 427 17.01 26.20 -35.32
N VAL A 428 18.13 26.63 -34.75
CA VAL A 428 19.49 26.45 -35.31
C VAL A 428 20.42 25.64 -34.40
N ALA A 429 20.08 25.49 -33.12
CA ALA A 429 20.86 24.73 -32.17
C ALA A 429 20.01 24.34 -30.96
N PHE A 430 20.56 23.53 -30.06
CA PHE A 430 20.12 23.48 -28.67
C PHE A 430 21.29 23.32 -27.71
N GLU A 431 21.06 23.73 -26.47
CA GLU A 431 21.95 23.49 -25.34
C GLU A 431 21.36 22.46 -24.39
N THR A 432 22.21 21.59 -23.85
CA THR A 432 21.86 20.72 -22.72
C THR A 432 22.54 21.23 -21.46
N SER A 433 21.81 21.31 -20.34
CA SER A 433 22.36 21.67 -19.03
C SER A 433 21.74 20.83 -17.91
N GLY A 434 22.38 20.77 -16.74
CA GLY A 434 21.84 20.11 -15.55
C GLY A 434 22.78 20.20 -14.35
N PRO A 435 22.27 19.96 -13.13
CA PRO A 435 23.10 19.89 -11.92
C PRO A 435 24.06 18.70 -12.08
N ASN A 436 25.37 18.99 -12.11
CA ASN A 436 26.47 18.05 -12.35
C ASN A 436 26.70 17.61 -13.81
N ALA A 437 26.05 18.22 -14.80
CA ALA A 437 26.33 17.99 -16.21
C ALA A 437 26.93 19.24 -16.86
N PRO A 438 28.04 19.13 -17.62
CA PRO A 438 28.58 20.27 -18.34
C PRO A 438 27.58 20.75 -19.38
N THR A 439 27.46 22.06 -19.54
CA THR A 439 26.68 22.63 -20.64
C THR A 439 27.32 22.25 -21.96
N ALA A 440 26.52 21.70 -22.88
CA ALA A 440 26.96 21.32 -24.22
C ALA A 440 25.98 21.86 -25.25
N ARG A 441 26.51 22.37 -26.37
CA ARG A 441 25.74 22.99 -27.43
C ARG A 441 25.84 22.16 -28.71
N PHE A 442 24.70 21.94 -29.37
CA PHE A 442 24.57 21.10 -30.55
C PHE A 442 23.94 21.91 -31.69
N LEU A 443 24.68 22.08 -32.78
CA LEU A 443 24.22 22.80 -33.97
C LEU A 443 23.32 21.91 -34.81
N LYS A 444 22.23 22.47 -35.33
CA LYS A 444 21.38 21.82 -36.32
C LYS A 444 22.12 21.77 -37.66
N MET A 445 22.19 20.60 -38.27
CA MET A 445 22.88 20.37 -39.55
C MET A 445 22.00 20.58 -40.77
#